data_AF-A0A419HCN4-F1
#
_entry.id   AF-A0A419HCN4-F1
#
_cell.length_a   1.000
_cell.length_b   1.000
_cell.length_c   1.000
_cell.angle_alpha   90.00
_cell.angle_beta   90.00
_cell.angle_gamma   90.00
#
_symmetry.space_group_name_H-M   'P 1'
#
loop_
_entity.id
_entity.type
_entity.pdbx_description
1 polymer ?
#
loop_
_entity_poly.entity_id
_entity_poly.type
_entity_poly.pdbx_seq_one_letter_code
_entity_poly.pdbx_strand_id
1 'polypeptide(L)'
;MAKLFHVTEQDLWDAAQARGRYEMSTRGRSLADEGFIHCSLRHQIRGVIERFYADLSDLILLTIDEDLLAVPVRYEPPAPGVSEEFPHIYGPIPIAAVSEVQRIHRTPDGNLTLASA
;
A
#
# COMPACT_ATOMS: atom_id res chain seq x y z
N MET A 1 -13.37 9.63 8.13
CA MET A 1 -12.99 8.45 7.34
C MET A 1 -11.48 8.31 7.42
N ALA A 2 -11.01 7.16 7.88
CA ALA A 2 -9.58 6.89 8.01
C ALA A 2 -9.02 6.48 6.65
N LYS A 3 -7.86 7.05 6.29
CA LYS A 3 -7.18 6.78 5.02
C LYS A 3 -5.95 5.92 5.26
N LEU A 4 -5.89 4.79 4.57
CA LEU A 4 -4.76 3.89 4.56
C LEU A 4 -4.01 4.01 3.24
N PHE A 5 -2.72 3.74 3.27
CA PHE A 5 -1.86 3.89 2.10
C PHE A 5 -1.15 2.59 1.78
N HIS A 6 -1.16 2.18 0.51
CA HIS A 6 -0.46 1.00 0.04
C HIS A 6 0.44 1.35 -1.14
N VAL A 7 1.71 0.96 -1.08
CA VAL A 7 2.68 1.14 -2.17
C VAL A 7 2.75 -0.15 -2.96
N THR A 8 2.64 -0.04 -4.28
CA THR A 8 2.69 -1.19 -5.19
C THR A 8 3.22 -0.81 -6.57
N GLU A 9 3.61 -1.81 -7.35
CA GLU A 9 3.92 -1.68 -8.77
C GLU A 9 2.66 -1.40 -9.60
N GLN A 10 2.80 -0.53 -10.62
CA GLN A 10 1.70 -0.14 -11.52
C GLN A 10 0.98 -1.35 -12.14
N ASP A 11 1.73 -2.32 -12.66
CA ASP A 11 1.16 -3.47 -13.37
C ASP A 11 0.28 -4.35 -12.47
N LEU A 12 0.61 -4.43 -11.17
CA LEU A 12 -0.19 -5.20 -10.20
C LEU A 12 -1.53 -4.52 -9.94
N TRP A 13 -1.53 -3.19 -9.90
CA TRP A 13 -2.77 -2.42 -9.80
C TRP A 13 -3.63 -2.54 -11.06
N ASP A 14 -3.04 -2.45 -12.25
CA ASP A 14 -3.78 -2.60 -13.50
C ASP A 14 -4.42 -3.99 -13.61
N ALA A 15 -3.72 -5.04 -13.20
CA ALA A 15 -4.27 -6.38 -13.11
C ALA A 15 -5.42 -6.49 -12.08
N ALA A 16 -5.31 -5.78 -10.96
CA ALA A 16 -6.34 -5.76 -9.93
C ALA A 16 -7.62 -5.03 -10.39
N GLN A 17 -7.47 -3.93 -11.13
CA GLN A 17 -8.59 -3.20 -11.73
C GLN A 17 -9.44 -4.13 -12.61
N ALA A 18 -8.80 -4.95 -13.45
CA ALA A 18 -9.50 -5.93 -14.29
C ALA A 18 -10.23 -7.03 -13.49
N ARG A 19 -9.76 -7.34 -12.27
CA ARG A 19 -10.32 -8.37 -11.39
C ARG A 19 -11.36 -7.83 -10.38
N GLY A 20 -11.46 -6.51 -10.25
CA GLY A 20 -12.33 -5.83 -9.28
C GLY A 20 -11.82 -5.87 -7.83
N ARG A 21 -10.63 -6.41 -7.57
CA ARG A 21 -9.99 -6.43 -6.25
C ARG A 21 -8.47 -6.58 -6.35
N TYR A 22 -7.78 -6.08 -5.34
CA TYR A 22 -6.33 -6.17 -5.18
C TYR A 22 -5.96 -7.18 -4.08
N GLU A 23 -4.98 -8.04 -4.36
CA GLU A 23 -4.66 -9.24 -3.56
C GLU A 23 -3.15 -9.39 -3.28
N MET A 24 -2.36 -8.35 -3.49
CA MET A 24 -0.93 -8.38 -3.17
C MET A 24 -0.69 -7.77 -1.78
N SER A 25 0.14 -8.41 -0.97
CA SER A 25 0.40 -7.96 0.40
C SER A 25 1.51 -6.91 0.47
N THR A 26 2.59 -7.19 -0.25
CA THR A 26 3.76 -6.34 -0.41
C THR A 26 4.52 -6.84 -1.64
N ARG A 27 5.66 -6.23 -1.95
CA ARG A 27 6.54 -6.62 -3.05
C ARG A 27 6.79 -8.14 -3.07
N GLY A 28 6.34 -8.78 -4.15
CA GLY A 28 6.58 -10.21 -4.41
C GLY A 28 5.83 -11.19 -3.48
N ARG A 29 4.89 -10.71 -2.64
CA ARG A 29 4.13 -11.55 -1.70
C ARG A 29 2.65 -11.26 -1.82
N SER A 30 1.83 -12.29 -1.99
CA SER A 30 0.38 -12.15 -2.10
C SER A 30 -0.30 -12.13 -0.73
N LEU A 31 -1.57 -11.74 -0.70
CA LEU A 31 -2.44 -11.89 0.47
C LEU A 31 -2.52 -13.36 0.93
N ALA A 32 -2.46 -14.32 0.00
CA ALA A 32 -2.47 -15.74 0.36
C ALA A 32 -1.18 -16.18 1.05
N ASP A 33 -0.05 -15.52 0.77
CA ASP A 33 1.24 -15.83 1.35
C ASP A 33 1.42 -15.27 2.77
N GLU A 34 0.89 -14.05 3.02
CA GLU A 34 1.08 -13.32 4.30
C GLU A 34 -0.15 -13.37 5.22
N GLY A 35 -1.36 -13.57 4.66
CA GLY A 35 -2.62 -13.56 5.40
C GLY A 35 -3.24 -12.17 5.61
N PHE A 36 -2.53 -11.09 5.27
CA PHE A 36 -3.00 -9.71 5.29
C PHE A 36 -2.25 -8.85 4.26
N ILE A 37 -2.75 -7.65 3.95
CA ILE A 37 -2.07 -6.66 3.09
C ILE A 37 -1.44 -5.57 3.94
N HIS A 38 -0.15 -5.34 3.76
CA HIS A 38 0.56 -4.27 4.45
C HIS A 38 0.10 -2.90 3.95
N CYS A 39 -0.40 -2.07 4.85
CA CYS A 39 -0.69 -0.68 4.58
C CYS A 39 0.20 0.22 5.47
N SER A 40 0.05 1.52 5.28
CA SER A 40 0.81 2.54 5.96
C SER A 40 -0.11 3.71 6.31
N LEU A 41 0.28 4.45 7.34
CA LEU A 41 -0.20 5.80 7.59
C LEU A 41 0.61 6.80 6.75
N ARG A 42 0.07 8.00 6.57
CA ARG A 42 0.66 9.02 5.69
C ARG A 42 2.13 9.31 5.99
N HIS A 43 2.50 9.39 7.27
CA HIS A 43 3.88 9.70 7.70
C HIS A 43 4.85 8.52 7.51
N GLN A 44 4.35 7.29 7.33
CA GLN A 44 5.15 6.07 7.21
C GLN A 44 5.59 5.76 5.77
N ILE A 45 4.87 6.31 4.77
CA ILE A 45 5.05 6.00 3.34
C ILE A 45 6.50 6.15 2.90
N ARG A 46 7.16 7.25 3.28
CA ARG A 46 8.55 7.52 2.88
C ARG A 46 9.49 6.41 3.36
N GLY A 47 9.40 6.04 4.64
CA GLY A 47 10.24 4.99 5.22
C GLY A 47 10.00 3.62 4.57
N VAL A 48 8.75 3.31 4.21
CA VAL A 48 8.40 2.07 3.48
C VAL A 48 9.04 2.06 2.09
N ILE A 49 8.93 3.15 1.33
CA ILE A 49 9.50 3.26 -0.01
C ILE A 49 11.03 3.18 0.01
N GLU A 50 11.68 3.79 0.99
CA GLU A 50 13.13 3.75 1.16
C GLU A 50 13.62 2.37 1.59
N ARG A 51 12.85 1.62 2.38
CA ARG A 51 13.28 0.32 2.93
C ARG A 51 12.99 -0.87 2.01
N PHE A 52 11.84 -0.88 1.33
CA PHE A 52 11.35 -2.08 0.63
C PHE A 52 11.29 -1.92 -0.90
N TYR A 53 11.25 -0.68 -1.38
CA TYR A 53 11.03 -0.36 -2.79
C TYR A 53 12.12 0.55 -3.39
N ALA A 54 13.28 0.68 -2.72
CA ALA A 54 14.37 1.59 -3.09
C ALA A 54 14.85 1.44 -4.54
N ASP A 55 14.82 0.23 -5.04
CA ASP A 55 15.32 -0.24 -6.33
C ASP A 55 14.24 -0.28 -7.43
N LEU A 56 13.00 0.14 -7.12
CA LEU A 56 11.90 0.20 -8.08
C LEU A 56 11.53 1.64 -8.46
N SER A 57 11.18 1.82 -9.74
CA SER A 57 10.81 3.12 -10.35
C SER A 57 9.32 3.24 -10.64
N ASP A 58 8.67 2.16 -11.06
CA ASP A 58 7.27 2.18 -11.49
C ASP A 58 6.32 1.85 -10.34
N LEU A 59 6.37 2.72 -9.33
CA LEU A 59 5.57 2.61 -8.11
C LEU A 59 4.40 3.58 -8.14
N ILE A 60 3.30 3.14 -7.54
CA ILE A 60 2.13 3.97 -7.25
C ILE A 60 1.78 3.88 -5.77
N LEU A 61 1.06 4.89 -5.31
CA LEU A 61 0.45 4.98 -4.01
C LEU A 61 -1.06 4.85 -4.16
N LEU A 62 -1.63 3.82 -3.55
CA LEU A 62 -3.07 3.66 -3.41
C LEU A 62 -3.52 4.33 -2.11
N THR A 63 -4.51 5.21 -2.19
CA THR A 63 -5.22 5.74 -1.01
C THR A 63 -6.52 4.97 -0.82
N ILE A 64 -6.59 4.19 0.25
CA ILE A 64 -7.70 3.29 0.57
C ILE A 64 -8.59 3.96 1.62
N ASP A 65 -9.88 3.99 1.34
CA ASP A 65 -10.92 4.39 2.29
C ASP A 65 -11.28 3.19 3.18
N GLU A 66 -10.94 3.29 4.46
CA GLU A 66 -11.17 2.21 5.42
C GLU A 66 -12.66 1.91 5.60
N ASP A 67 -13.54 2.90 5.45
CA ASP A 67 -14.99 2.74 5.64
C ASP A 67 -15.64 1.90 4.52
N LEU A 68 -14.93 1.67 3.40
CA LEU A 68 -15.35 0.84 2.28
C LEU A 68 -14.81 -0.59 2.35
N LEU A 69 -14.05 -0.92 3.40
CA LEU A 69 -13.54 -2.27 3.62
C LEU A 69 -14.56 -3.13 4.38
N ALA A 70 -14.81 -4.33 3.86
CA ALA A 70 -15.67 -5.33 4.51
C ALA A 70 -14.87 -6.34 5.36
N VAL A 71 -13.58 -6.06 5.60
CA VAL A 71 -12.64 -6.95 6.26
C VAL A 71 -11.93 -6.21 7.40
N PRO A 72 -11.43 -6.92 8.44
CA PRO A 72 -10.80 -6.27 9.57
C PRO A 72 -9.52 -5.53 9.17
N VAL A 73 -9.34 -4.34 9.73
CA VAL A 73 -8.05 -3.64 9.77
C VAL A 73 -7.49 -3.74 11.19
N ARG A 74 -6.22 -4.11 11.31
CA ARG A 74 -5.52 -4.12 12.61
C ARG A 74 -4.26 -3.27 12.53
N TYR A 75 -3.98 -2.55 13.60
CA TYR A 75 -2.75 -1.79 13.75
C TYR A 75 -1.81 -2.64 14.57
N GLU A 76 -0.71 -3.09 13.96
CA GLU A 76 0.19 -4.05 14.57
C GLU A 76 1.65 -3.66 14.29
N PRO A 77 2.58 -3.92 15.22
CA PRO A 77 3.99 -3.69 14.96
C PRO A 77 4.52 -4.68 13.90
N PRO A 78 5.39 -4.23 12.98
CA PRO A 78 5.84 -5.06 11.86
C PRO A 78 6.88 -6.11 12.27
N ALA A 79 7.51 -5.96 13.44
CA ALA A 79 8.51 -6.87 13.96
C ALA A 79 8.64 -6.73 15.49
N PRO A 80 9.13 -7.76 16.20
CA PRO A 80 9.46 -7.65 17.62
C PRO A 80 10.42 -6.49 17.90
N GLY A 81 10.09 -5.67 18.90
CA GLY A 81 10.91 -4.52 19.30
C GLY A 81 10.64 -3.23 18.53
N VAL A 82 9.75 -3.24 17.53
CA VAL A 82 9.22 -2.03 16.90
C VAL A 82 7.92 -1.64 17.61
N SER A 83 7.82 -0.41 18.10
CA SER A 83 6.60 0.09 18.78
C SER A 83 5.64 0.80 17.83
N GLU A 84 6.12 1.25 16.67
CA GLU A 84 5.27 1.88 15.67
C GLU A 84 4.41 0.83 14.98
N GLU A 85 3.10 1.05 15.02
CA GLU A 85 2.11 0.16 14.42
C GLU A 85 1.83 0.54 12.95
N PHE A 86 1.60 -0.48 12.14
CA PHE A 86 1.22 -0.36 10.74
C PHE A 86 -0.17 -0.98 10.55
N PRO A 87 -1.03 -0.38 9.72
CA PRO A 87 -2.32 -0.97 9.41
C PRO A 87 -2.14 -2.20 8.51
N HIS A 88 -2.79 -3.29 8.88
CA HIS A 88 -2.87 -4.54 8.13
C HIS A 88 -4.32 -4.83 7.78
N ILE A 89 -4.61 -5.01 6.49
CA ILE A 89 -5.95 -5.33 6.00
C ILE A 89 -6.05 -6.86 5.84
N TYR A 90 -6.92 -7.50 6.61
CA TYR A 90 -7.07 -8.96 6.66
C TYR A 90 -8.02 -9.49 5.58
N GLY A 91 -7.75 -9.14 4.33
CA GLY A 91 -8.52 -9.56 3.17
C GLY A 91 -8.20 -8.77 1.91
N PRO A 92 -8.86 -9.10 0.77
CA PRO A 92 -8.65 -8.39 -0.47
C PRO A 92 -9.18 -6.95 -0.38
N ILE A 93 -8.51 -6.01 -1.05
CA ILE A 93 -8.98 -4.62 -1.15
C ILE A 93 -9.89 -4.51 -2.38
N PRO A 94 -11.19 -4.18 -2.24
CA PRO A 94 -12.04 -3.86 -3.37
C PRO A 94 -11.50 -2.64 -4.12
N ILE A 95 -11.54 -2.63 -5.45
CA ILE A 95 -11.10 -1.45 -6.24
C ILE A 95 -11.92 -0.21 -5.87
N ALA A 96 -13.20 -0.40 -5.52
CA ALA A 96 -14.08 0.66 -5.06
C ALA A 96 -13.64 1.30 -3.72
N ALA A 97 -12.84 0.60 -2.91
CA ALA A 97 -12.25 1.16 -1.70
C ALA A 97 -11.02 2.03 -1.97
N VAL A 98 -10.47 2.01 -3.19
CA VAL A 98 -9.34 2.88 -3.57
C VAL A 98 -9.87 4.20 -4.07
N SER A 99 -9.73 5.23 -3.24
CA SER A 99 -10.23 6.58 -3.48
C SER A 99 -9.30 7.45 -4.34
N GLU A 100 -8.01 7.12 -4.39
CA GLU A 100 -7.01 7.86 -5.17
C GLU A 100 -5.84 6.96 -5.54
N VAL A 101 -5.28 7.17 -6.73
CA VAL A 101 -4.06 6.52 -7.20
C VAL A 101 -3.08 7.61 -7.63
N GLN A 102 -1.87 7.58 -7.09
CA GLN A 102 -0.84 8.57 -7.40
C GLN A 102 0.45 7.88 -7.81
N ARG A 103 1.07 8.32 -8.89
CA ARG A 103 2.40 7.86 -9.30
C ARG A 103 3.45 8.42 -8.36
N ILE A 104 4.35 7.55 -7.92
CA ILE A 104 5.48 7.92 -7.05
C ILE A 104 6.69 8.21 -7.96
N HIS A 105 7.21 9.42 -7.87
CA HIS A 105 8.44 9.80 -8.55
C HIS A 105 9.55 10.04 -7.53
N ARG A 106 10.75 9.53 -7.84
CA ARG A 106 11.98 9.89 -7.13
C ARG A 106 12.65 11.04 -7.88
N THR A 107 12.93 12.12 -7.18
CA THR A 107 13.70 13.23 -7.74
C THR A 107 15.21 12.94 -7.65
N PRO A 108 16.06 13.61 -8.46
CA PRO A 108 17.51 13.39 -8.44
C PRO A 108 18.19 13.63 -7.08
N ASP A 109 17.60 14.49 -6.24
CA ASP A 109 18.01 14.78 -4.86
C ASP A 109 17.49 13.76 -3.83
N GLY A 110 16.82 12.70 -4.28
CA GLY A 110 16.36 11.59 -3.44
C GLY A 110 15.01 11.83 -2.75
N ASN A 111 14.32 12.93 -3.06
CA ASN A 111 12.98 13.20 -2.53
C ASN A 111 11.91 12.42 -3.29
N LEU A 112 10.76 12.21 -2.63
CA LEU A 112 9.59 11.56 -3.21
C LEU A 112 8.53 12.60 -3.54
N THR A 113 8.05 12.58 -4.77
CA THR A 113 6.91 13.38 -5.21
C THR A 113 5.77 12.48 -5.67
N LEU A 114 4.55 12.94 -5.43
CA LEU A 114 3.32 12.25 -5.84
C LEU A 114 2.67 13.08 -6.95
N ALA A 115 2.36 12.43 -8.07
CA ALA A 115 1.56 13.01 -9.14
C ALA A 115 0.28 12.19 -9.27
N SER A 116 -0.87 12.82 -9.48
CA SER A 116 -2.11 12.09 -9.77
C SER A 116 -1.89 11.21 -11.01
N ALA A 117 -2.22 9.93 -10.91
CA ALA A 117 -2.11 8.96 -12.01
C ALA A 117 -3.21 9.15 -13.05
#